data_AF-A0A510PQU1-F1
#
_entry.id   AF-A0A510PQU1-F1
#
_cell.length_a   1.000
_cell.length_b   1.000
_cell.length_c   1.000
_cell.angle_alpha   90.00
_cell.angle_beta   90.00
_cell.angle_gamma   90.00
#
_symmetry.space_group_name_H-M   'P 1'
#
loop_
_entity.id
_entity.type
_entity.pdbx_description
1 polymer ?
#
loop_
_entity_poly.entity_id
_entity_poly.type
_entity_poly.pdbx_seq_one_letter_code
_entity_poly.pdbx_strand_id
1 'polypeptide(L)' 'MNQCRQTQIPRGFSLIVDDSGHRKSGNLTAGVGRQYLGEIGKTDNGIVAVTTHLYDGKKSV' A
#
# COMPACT_ATOMS: atom_id res chain seq x y z
N MET A 1 -15.24 17.82 20.03
CA MET A 1 -15.20 16.64 19.13
C MET A 1 -14.62 17.13 17.82
N ASN A 2 -13.34 16.82 17.54
CA ASN A 2 -12.69 17.27 16.30
C ASN A 2 -13.33 16.52 15.14
N GLN A 3 -14.01 17.26 14.25
CA GLN A 3 -14.51 16.70 13.01
C GLN A 3 -13.31 16.20 12.20
N CYS A 4 -13.24 14.88 12.01
CA CYS A 4 -12.34 14.29 11.03
C CYS A 4 -12.75 14.86 9.66
N ARG A 5 -11.95 15.76 9.11
CA ARG A 5 -12.18 16.33 7.78
C ARG A 5 -11.72 15.29 6.76
N GLN A 6 -12.64 14.45 6.32
CA GLN A 6 -12.39 13.56 5.18
C GLN A 6 -11.95 14.40 3.98
N THR A 7 -10.81 14.06 3.38
CA THR A 7 -10.35 14.69 2.14
C THR A 7 -11.41 14.49 1.05
N GLN A 8 -12.01 15.57 0.57
CA GLN A 8 -12.87 15.52 -0.59
C GLN A 8 -12.01 15.33 -1.83
N ILE A 9 -12.20 14.21 -2.52
CA ILE A 9 -11.45 13.89 -3.73
C ILE A 9 -12.14 14.57 -4.91
N PRO A 10 -11.47 15.49 -5.64
CA PRO A 10 -12.06 16.15 -6.80
C PRO A 10 -12.33 15.13 -7.91
N ARG A 11 -13.30 15.44 -8.79
CA ARG A 11 -13.51 14.62 -10.01
C ARG A 11 -12.29 14.77 -10.93
N GLY A 12 -11.89 13.65 -11.55
CA GLY A 12 -10.71 13.63 -12.44
C GLY A 12 -9.39 13.49 -11.68
N PHE A 13 -9.27 12.44 -10.86
CA PHE A 13 -8.03 12.07 -10.17
C PHE A 13 -7.52 10.72 -10.70
N SER A 14 -6.23 10.45 -10.49
CA SER A 14 -5.65 9.11 -10.67
C SER A 14 -5.42 8.48 -9.30
N LEU A 15 -5.87 7.23 -9.14
CA LEU A 15 -5.52 6.40 -8.00
C LEU A 15 -4.35 5.49 -8.40
N ILE A 16 -3.24 5.61 -7.68
CA ILE A 16 -2.09 4.73 -7.85
C ILE A 16 -2.14 3.73 -6.70
N VAL A 17 -2.16 2.43 -7.05
CA VAL A 17 -2.04 1.34 -6.09
C VAL A 17 -0.65 0.76 -6.25
N ASP A 18 0.10 0.71 -5.16
CA ASP A 18 1.46 0.18 -5.13
C ASP A 18 1.61 -0.78 -3.95
N ASP A 19 2.38 -1.85 -4.14
CA ASP A 19 2.68 -2.81 -3.10
C ASP A 19 4.20 -2.96 -2.90
N SER A 20 4.60 -3.07 -1.64
CA SER A 20 5.97 -3.42 -1.26
C SER A 20 5.95 -4.65 -0.39
N GLY A 21 6.50 -5.74 -0.93
CA GLY A 21 6.67 -7.00 -0.21
C GLY A 21 8.08 -7.12 0.37
N HIS A 22 8.21 -7.71 1.55
CA HIS A 22 9.51 -8.12 2.09
C HIS A 22 9.40 -9.53 2.67
N ARG A 23 10.30 -10.42 2.22
CA ARG A 23 10.37 -11.81 2.72
C ARG A 23 10.72 -11.86 4.20
N LYS A 24 10.08 -12.76 4.97
CA LYS A 24 10.38 -12.94 6.41
C LYS A 24 10.60 -14.41 6.73
N SER A 25 11.52 -14.69 7.66
CA SER A 25 11.67 -16.00 8.30
C SER A 25 10.80 -16.08 9.55
N GLY A 26 10.19 -17.23 9.80
CA GLY A 26 9.31 -17.45 10.96
C GLY A 26 7.93 -16.78 10.87
N ASN A 27 7.17 -16.81 11.96
CA ASN A 27 5.75 -16.42 12.00
C ASN A 27 5.37 -15.60 13.26
N LEU A 28 6.36 -15.09 14.01
CA LEU A 28 6.12 -14.39 15.28
C LEU A 28 5.79 -12.90 15.12
N THR A 29 6.14 -12.30 13.98
CA THR A 29 5.81 -10.90 13.68
C THR A 29 4.39 -10.82 13.13
N ALA A 30 3.57 -9.93 13.68
CA ALA A 30 2.23 -9.67 13.18
C ALA A 30 2.24 -9.27 11.70
N GLY A 31 1.26 -9.74 10.93
CA GLY A 31 1.16 -9.50 9.49
C GLY A 31 2.07 -10.38 8.63
N VAL A 32 2.95 -11.20 9.23
CA VAL A 32 3.71 -12.23 8.49
C VAL A 32 2.80 -13.40 8.13
N GLY A 33 2.83 -13.79 6.86
CA GLY A 33 2.12 -14.98 6.37
C GLY A 33 2.49 -15.32 4.93
N ARG A 34 1.85 -16.35 4.39
CA ARG A 34 2.01 -16.76 2.98
C ARG A 34 1.25 -15.80 2.08
N GLN A 35 1.97 -14.96 1.36
CA GLN A 35 1.43 -13.90 0.50
C GLN A 35 2.24 -13.83 -0.79
N TYR A 36 1.66 -13.27 -1.86
CA TYR A 36 2.46 -12.99 -3.05
C TYR A 36 3.42 -11.84 -2.75
N LEU A 37 4.72 -12.08 -2.95
CA LEU A 37 5.76 -11.09 -2.71
C LEU A 37 6.28 -10.60 -4.07
N GLY A 38 5.89 -9.39 -4.47
CA GLY A 38 6.29 -8.78 -5.74
C GLY A 38 7.80 -8.77 -5.95
N GLU A 39 8.58 -8.50 -4.89
CA GLU A 39 10.05 -8.47 -4.89
C GLU A 39 10.69 -9.77 -5.43
N ILE A 40 10.08 -10.93 -5.16
CA ILE A 40 10.62 -12.24 -5.53
C ILE A 40 9.74 -12.99 -6.56
N GLY A 41 8.66 -12.36 -7.02
CA GLY A 41 7.76 -12.89 -8.06
C GLY A 41 7.03 -14.19 -7.69
N LYS A 42 6.82 -14.47 -6.40
CA LYS A 42 6.15 -15.71 -5.95
C LYS A 42 5.45 -15.57 -4.62
N THR A 43 4.56 -16.52 -4.32
CA THR A 43 4.00 -16.68 -2.98
C THR A 43 5.04 -17.27 -2.03
N ASP A 44 5.41 -16.52 -1.01
CA ASP A 44 6.27 -16.99 0.07
C ASP A 44 5.87 -16.35 1.41
N ASN A 45 6.56 -16.71 2.48
CA ASN A 45 6.34 -16.11 3.78
C ASN A 45 6.93 -14.69 3.86
N GLY A 46 6.12 -13.71 4.19
CA GLY A 46 6.54 -12.32 4.27
C GLY A 46 5.43 -11.37 4.70
N ILE A 47 5.73 -10.09 4.62
CA ILE A 47 4.78 -8.99 4.83
C ILE A 47 4.64 -8.24 3.51
N VAL A 48 3.44 -7.81 3.19
CA VAL A 48 3.14 -6.91 2.08
C VAL A 48 2.49 -5.66 2.65
N ALA A 49 3.03 -4.50 2.31
CA ALA A 49 2.40 -3.21 2.54
C ALA A 49 1.77 -2.75 1.22
N VAL A 50 0.45 -2.54 1.23
CA VAL A 50 -0.27 -1.95 0.10
C VAL A 50 -0.51 -0.48 0.41
N THR A 51 -0.14 0.37 -0.53
CA THR A 51 -0.30 1.81 -0.44
C THR A 51 -1.19 2.31 -1.57
N THR A 52 -1.96 3.35 -1.27
CA THR A 52 -2.79 4.04 -2.25
C THR A 52 -2.40 5.50 -2.26
N HIS A 53 -2.02 6.01 -3.42
CA HIS A 53 -1.67 7.41 -3.62
C HIS A 53 -2.70 8.09 -4.52
N LEU A 54 -3.19 9.25 -4.08
CA LEU A 54 -4.08 10.10 -4.86
C LEU A 54 -3.26 11.13 -5.61
N TYR A 55 -3.43 11.18 -6.93
CA TYR A 55 -2.81 12.17 -7.79
C TYR A 55 -3.89 13.06 -8.42
N ASP A 56 -3.78 14.38 -8.21
CA ASP A 56 -4.74 15.38 -8.67
C ASP A 56 -4.46 15.90 -10.09
N GLY A 57 -3.52 15.28 -10.81
CA GLY A 57 -3.17 15.66 -12.18
C GLY A 57 -2.22 16.85 -12.28
N LYS A 58 -1.85 17.48 -11.16
CA LYS A 58 -0.95 18.64 -11.16
C LYS A 58 0.47 18.21 -10.85
N LYS A 59 1.39 18.54 -11.75
CA LYS A 59 2.82 18.43 -11.46
C LYS A 59 3.17 19.42 -10.35
N SER A 60 3.78 18.94 -9.27
CA SER A 60 4.36 19.81 -8.25
C SER A 60 5.40 20.72 -8.90
N VAL A 61 5.27 22.03 -8.67
CA VAL A 61 6.26 23.06 -9.03
C VAL A 61 7.36 23.15 -7.99
#